data_AF-A0A0F6IID3-F1
#
_entry.id   AF-A0A0F6IID3-F1
#
_cell.length_a   1.000
_cell.length_b   1.000
_cell.length_c   1.000
_cell.angle_alpha   90.00
_cell.angle_beta   90.00
_cell.angle_gamma   90.00
#
_symmetry.space_group_name_H-M   'P 1'
#
loop_
_entity.id
_entity.type
_entity.pdbx_description
1 polymer ?
#
loop_
_entity_poly.entity_id
_entity_poly.type
_entity_poly.pdbx_seq_one_letter_code
_entity_poly.pdbx_strand_id
1 'polypeptide(L)'
;MKVLFDHQAFSMQNYGGISRYFYEIMTRMRKNFDLQFDHSILYSSNEYLKDRELFPLEREYAYKDWLPSIRFRGMYRIFHFFQWLGFLPFPERKMRKFIEYKIRKSDFDIFHPTYYDPYFIKILKKKRNPMF
;
A
#
# COMPACT_ATOMS: atom_id res chain seq x y z
N MET A 1 -2.61 -12.58 17.35
CA MET A 1 -2.55 -11.11 17.19
C MET A 1 -2.73 -10.77 15.71
N LYS A 2 -3.51 -9.74 15.40
CA LYS A 2 -3.79 -9.24 14.05
C LYS A 2 -3.16 -7.88 13.83
N VAL A 3 -2.25 -7.77 12.86
CA VAL A 3 -1.58 -6.51 12.51
C VAL A 3 -2.09 -6.01 11.16
N LEU A 4 -2.54 -4.76 11.10
CA LEU A 4 -2.96 -4.10 9.87
C LEU A 4 -1.82 -3.21 9.34
N PHE A 5 -1.22 -3.61 8.23
CA PHE A 5 -0.21 -2.82 7.51
C PHE A 5 -0.86 -1.92 6.47
N ASP A 6 -0.30 -0.73 6.28
CA ASP A 6 -0.72 0.13 5.18
C ASP A 6 0.07 -0.10 3.89
N HIS A 7 -0.18 0.74 2.89
CA HIS A 7 0.34 0.56 1.54
C HIS A 7 1.53 1.44 1.17
N GLN A 8 1.88 2.45 1.98
CA GLN A 8 2.72 3.57 1.54
C GLN A 8 4.02 3.13 0.88
N ALA A 9 4.85 2.36 1.60
CA ALA A 9 6.15 1.91 1.08
C ALA A 9 6.00 1.09 -0.20
N PHE A 10 4.98 0.23 -0.25
CA PHE A 10 4.73 -0.68 -1.38
C PHE A 10 4.10 0.02 -2.59
N SER A 11 3.39 1.13 -2.40
CA SER A 11 2.90 1.96 -3.52
C SER A 11 3.95 2.93 -4.05
N MET A 12 4.89 3.36 -3.19
CA MET A 12 5.89 4.38 -3.54
C MET A 12 7.15 3.78 -4.20
N GLN A 13 7.53 2.56 -3.82
CA GLN A 13 8.79 1.95 -4.22
C GLN A 13 8.56 0.67 -5.02
N ASN A 14 9.17 0.55 -6.20
CA ASN A 14 9.25 -0.73 -6.92
C ASN A 14 10.31 -1.64 -6.27
N TYR A 15 11.40 -1.03 -5.80
CA TYR A 15 12.49 -1.67 -5.06
C TYR A 15 12.94 -0.73 -3.94
N GLY A 16 13.27 -1.27 -2.77
CA GLY A 16 13.82 -0.47 -1.66
C GLY A 16 14.06 -1.27 -0.39
N GLY A 17 14.95 -0.78 0.46
CA GLY A 17 15.24 -1.40 1.76
C GLY A 17 14.04 -1.36 2.71
N ILE A 18 13.25 -0.28 2.68
CA ILE A 18 12.07 -0.11 3.55
C ILE A 18 10.97 -1.11 3.17
N SER A 19 10.61 -1.18 1.88
CA SER A 19 9.64 -2.18 1.41
C SER A 19 10.12 -3.62 1.63
N ARG A 20 11.42 -3.90 1.46
CA ARG A 20 12.01 -5.22 1.80
C ARG A 20 11.85 -5.53 3.29
N TYR A 21 12.19 -4.59 4.15
CA TYR A 21 12.11 -4.75 5.59
C TYR A 21 10.70 -5.12 6.04
N PHE A 22 9.69 -4.39 5.58
CA PHE A 22 8.30 -4.70 5.91
C PHE A 22 7.83 -6.02 5.33
N TYR A 23 8.22 -6.35 4.10
CA TYR A 23 7.92 -7.67 3.53
C TYR A 23 8.48 -8.82 4.38
N GLU A 24 9.75 -8.73 4.79
CA GLU A 24 10.39 -9.74 5.64
C GLU A 24 9.71 -9.84 7.01
N ILE A 25 9.31 -8.71 7.60
CA ILE A 25 8.53 -8.72 8.86
C ILE A 25 7.21 -9.43 8.66
N MET A 26 6.40 -9.03 7.69
CA MET A 26 5.07 -9.59 7.47
C MET A 26 5.13 -11.11 7.25
N THR A 27 6.04 -11.55 6.38
CA THR A 27 6.17 -12.96 6.01
C THR A 27 6.77 -13.82 7.12
N ARG A 28 7.83 -13.36 7.80
CA ARG A 28 8.46 -14.12 8.89
C ARG A 28 7.62 -14.15 10.15
N MET A 29 6.93 -13.05 10.47
CA MET A 29 6.04 -13.01 11.64
C MET A 29 4.89 -13.98 11.47
N ARG A 30 4.28 -14.03 10.28
CA ARG A 30 3.25 -15.01 9.94
C ARG A 30 3.75 -16.44 10.06
N LYS A 31 4.97 -16.72 9.56
CA LYS A 31 5.53 -18.07 9.55
C LYS A 31 5.96 -18.57 10.93
N ASN A 32 6.55 -17.70 11.76
CA ASN A 32 7.27 -18.12 12.96
C ASN A 32 6.51 -17.85 14.27
N PHE A 33 5.52 -16.96 14.27
CA PHE A 33 4.87 -16.48 15.50
C PHE A 33 3.34 -16.59 15.48
N ASP A 34 2.78 -17.39 14.57
CA ASP A 34 1.33 -17.54 14.35
C ASP A 34 0.58 -16.19 14.32
N LEU A 35 1.24 -15.18 13.73
CA LEU A 35 0.75 -13.83 13.64
C LEU A 35 -0.06 -13.67 12.35
N GLN A 36 -1.29 -13.19 12.47
CA GLN A 36 -2.09 -12.84 11.31
C GLN A 36 -1.80 -11.39 10.93
N PHE A 37 -1.66 -11.13 9.63
CA PHE A 37 -1.59 -9.76 9.14
C PHE A 37 -2.64 -9.54 8.06
N ASP A 38 -3.10 -8.30 8.01
CA ASP A 38 -3.90 -7.76 6.92
C ASP A 38 -3.16 -6.54 6.32
N HIS A 39 -3.45 -6.19 5.08
CA HIS A 39 -2.84 -5.05 4.41
C HIS A 39 -3.80 -4.31 3.50
N SER A 40 -3.52 -3.04 3.20
CA SER A 40 -4.32 -2.22 2.27
C SER A 40 -3.75 -2.13 0.84
N ILE A 41 -2.89 -3.07 0.47
CA ILE A 41 -2.16 -3.01 -0.79
C ILE A 41 -3.03 -3.59 -1.91
N LEU A 42 -3.68 -2.71 -2.68
CA LEU A 42 -4.47 -3.11 -3.86
C LEU A 42 -3.67 -3.00 -5.17
N TYR A 43 -2.78 -2.01 -5.23
CA TYR A 43 -1.96 -1.72 -6.40
C TYR A 43 -0.51 -1.55 -5.98
N SER A 44 0.37 -2.27 -6.65
CA SER A 44 1.81 -2.13 -6.43
C SER A 44 2.56 -2.74 -7.61
N SER A 45 3.72 -2.17 -7.92
CA SER A 45 4.74 -2.79 -8.77
C SER A 45 5.98 -3.14 -7.95
N ASN A 46 5.82 -3.31 -6.64
CA ASN A 46 6.88 -3.69 -5.73
C ASN A 46 7.23 -5.18 -5.89
N GLU A 47 8.52 -5.44 -6.02
CA GLU A 47 9.00 -6.75 -6.47
C GLU A 47 9.01 -7.82 -5.39
N TYR A 48 8.85 -7.42 -4.13
CA TYR A 48 8.67 -8.35 -3.02
C TYR A 48 7.23 -8.89 -2.95
N LEU A 49 6.26 -8.18 -3.52
CA LEU A 49 4.85 -8.57 -3.46
C LEU A 49 4.43 -9.47 -4.61
N LYS A 50 5.23 -10.49 -4.96
CA LYS A 50 4.90 -11.44 -6.06
C LYS A 50 3.96 -12.56 -5.64
N ASP A 51 3.94 -12.89 -4.36
CA ASP A 51 3.04 -13.90 -3.80
C ASP A 51 1.60 -13.38 -3.80
N ARG A 52 0.75 -13.93 -4.66
CA ARG A 52 -0.66 -13.50 -4.84
C ARG A 52 -1.59 -14.11 -3.79
N GLU A 53 -1.17 -15.14 -3.08
CA GLU A 53 -1.92 -15.71 -1.96
C GLU A 53 -1.76 -14.84 -0.71
N LEU A 54 -0.53 -14.38 -0.45
CA LEU A 54 -0.23 -13.48 0.67
C LEU A 54 -0.60 -12.03 0.37
N PHE A 55 -0.44 -11.60 -0.89
CA PHE A 55 -0.68 -10.23 -1.33
C PHE A 55 -1.59 -10.21 -2.57
N PRO A 56 -2.90 -10.37 -2.38
CA PRO A 56 -3.88 -10.30 -3.47
C PRO A 56 -3.99 -8.86 -3.98
N LEU A 57 -3.25 -8.56 -5.04
CA LEU A 57 -3.32 -7.27 -5.74
C LEU A 57 -4.49 -7.28 -6.73
N GLU A 58 -5.23 -6.18 -6.82
CA GLU A 58 -6.22 -6.00 -7.89
C GLU A 58 -5.53 -5.85 -9.25
N ARG A 59 -4.39 -5.14 -9.28
CA ARG A 59 -3.58 -4.94 -10.49
C ARG A 59 -2.16 -4.54 -10.11
N GLU A 60 -1.19 -5.00 -10.90
CA GLU A 60 0.12 -4.35 -10.91
C GLU A 60 -0.04 -2.94 -11.46
N TYR A 61 0.56 -1.97 -10.79
CA TYR A 61 0.46 -0.58 -11.23
C TYR A 61 1.81 0.11 -11.09
N ALA A 62 2.42 0.38 -12.24
CA ALA A 62 3.43 1.40 -12.40
C ALA A 62 2.90 2.48 -13.34
N TYR A 63 3.24 3.73 -13.05
CA TYR A 63 3.07 4.84 -14.00
C TYR A 63 3.63 4.51 -15.41
N LYS A 64 4.68 3.67 -15.46
CA LYS A 64 5.33 3.20 -16.69
C LYS A 64 4.45 2.29 -17.56
N ASP A 65 3.38 1.72 -16.99
CA ASP A 65 2.48 0.80 -17.69
C ASP A 65 1.42 1.55 -18.50
N TRP A 66 1.24 2.84 -18.25
CA TRP A 66 0.25 3.65 -18.98
C TRP A 66 0.64 3.87 -20.44
N LEU A 67 1.92 4.14 -20.73
CA LEU A 67 2.45 4.29 -22.09
C LEU A 67 3.83 3.59 -22.19
N PRO A 68 3.88 2.26 -22.41
CA PRO A 68 5.14 1.50 -22.39
C PRO A 68 6.11 1.92 -23.50
N SER A 69 5.57 2.29 -24.67
CA SER A 69 6.30 2.53 -25.91
C SER A 69 6.99 3.90 -25.97
N ILE A 70 6.72 4.80 -25.03
CA ILE A 70 7.20 6.18 -25.06
C ILE A 70 7.73 6.53 -23.67
N ARG A 71 9.01 6.86 -23.57
CA ARG A 71 9.64 7.32 -22.32
C ARG A 71 10.38 8.62 -22.57
N PHE A 72 9.92 9.70 -21.96
CA PHE A 72 10.58 11.01 -22.03
C PHE A 72 10.44 11.80 -20.73
N ARG A 73 11.30 12.79 -20.56
CA ARG A 73 11.30 13.68 -19.40
C ARG A 73 10.01 14.50 -19.37
N GLY A 74 9.27 14.44 -18.26
CA GLY A 74 8.00 15.18 -18.10
C GLY A 74 6.74 14.38 -18.45
N MET A 75 6.88 13.14 -18.94
CA MET A 75 5.75 12.24 -19.19
C MET A 75 4.86 12.05 -17.93
N TYR A 76 5.46 12.12 -16.72
CA TYR A 76 4.72 12.06 -15.44
C TYR A 76 3.70 13.20 -15.30
N ARG A 77 4.03 14.40 -15.80
CA ARG A 77 3.11 15.54 -15.79
C ARG A 77 1.91 15.27 -16.69
N ILE A 78 2.14 14.64 -17.84
CA ILE A 78 1.09 14.31 -18.79
C ILE A 78 0.17 13.23 -18.23
N PHE A 79 0.72 12.17 -17.64
CA PHE A 79 -0.10 11.17 -16.95
C PHE A 79 -0.94 11.76 -15.82
N HIS A 80 -0.37 12.64 -14.99
CA HIS A 80 -1.12 13.34 -13.95
C HIS A 80 -2.22 14.21 -14.54
N PHE A 81 -1.96 14.86 -15.68
CA PHE A 81 -2.97 15.61 -16.42
C PHE A 81 -4.10 14.69 -16.93
N PHE A 82 -3.79 13.52 -17.48
CA PHE A 82 -4.80 12.53 -17.89
C PHE A 82 -5.56 11.92 -16.71
N GLN A 83 -4.89 11.67 -15.57
CA GLN A 83 -5.54 11.29 -14.33
C GLN A 83 -6.50 12.40 -13.88
N TRP A 84 -6.05 13.65 -13.88
CA TRP A 84 -6.86 14.81 -13.50
C TRP A 84 -8.10 14.99 -14.39
N LEU A 85 -7.96 14.77 -15.70
CA LEU A 85 -9.08 14.74 -16.65
C LEU A 85 -10.01 13.52 -16.48
N GLY A 86 -9.67 12.56 -15.61
CA GLY A 86 -10.49 11.37 -15.34
C GLY A 86 -10.27 10.21 -16.31
N PHE A 87 -9.32 10.32 -17.24
CA PHE A 87 -9.01 9.25 -18.19
C PHE A 87 -8.19 8.12 -17.58
N LEU A 88 -7.53 8.36 -16.45
CA LEU A 88 -6.70 7.38 -15.77
C LEU A 88 -7.08 7.22 -14.30
N PRO A 89 -6.96 6.00 -13.74
CA PRO A 89 -7.27 5.76 -12.35
C PRO A 89 -6.27 6.48 -11.44
N PHE A 90 -6.69 6.75 -10.19
CA PHE A 90 -5.82 7.17 -9.10
C PHE A 90 -5.69 6.05 -8.06
N PRO A 91 -4.79 5.08 -8.24
CA PRO A 91 -4.61 3.97 -7.31
C PRO A 91 -4.39 4.38 -5.88
N GLU A 92 -3.55 5.39 -5.65
CA GLU A 92 -3.27 5.92 -4.31
C GLU A 92 -4.54 6.39 -3.60
N ARG A 93 -5.43 7.11 -4.30
CA ARG A 93 -6.72 7.53 -3.71
C ARG A 93 -7.59 6.34 -3.32
N LYS A 94 -7.59 5.28 -4.14
CA LYS A 94 -8.36 4.07 -3.86
C LYS A 94 -7.75 3.29 -2.68
N MET A 95 -6.44 3.11 -2.65
CA MET A 95 -5.73 2.46 -1.55
C MET A 95 -5.87 3.24 -0.24
N ARG A 96 -5.84 4.58 -0.30
CA ARG A 96 -6.10 5.45 0.86
C ARG A 96 -7.51 5.23 1.40
N LYS A 97 -8.54 5.34 0.56
CA LYS A 97 -9.92 5.02 0.99
C LYS A 97 -10.06 3.62 1.57
N PHE A 98 -9.35 2.64 0.99
CA PHE A 98 -9.40 1.25 1.45
C PHE A 98 -8.76 1.07 2.83
N ILE A 99 -7.59 1.66 3.09
CA ILE A 99 -7.00 1.60 4.43
C ILE A 99 -7.84 2.37 5.45
N GLU A 100 -8.41 3.52 5.10
CA GLU A 100 -9.30 4.24 6.00
C GLU A 100 -10.54 3.41 6.37
N TYR A 101 -11.09 2.68 5.41
CA TYR A 101 -12.17 1.73 5.63
C TYR A 101 -11.73 0.59 6.56
N LYS A 102 -10.59 -0.07 6.28
CA LYS A 102 -10.05 -1.14 7.13
C LYS A 102 -9.75 -0.66 8.54
N ILE A 103 -9.14 0.51 8.69
CA ILE A 103 -8.91 1.12 10.00
C ILE A 103 -10.24 1.24 10.75
N ARG A 104 -11.32 1.70 10.11
CA ARG A 104 -12.62 1.91 10.77
C ARG A 104 -13.42 0.64 11.03
N LYS A 105 -13.30 -0.39 10.18
CA LYS A 105 -14.22 -1.53 10.15
C LYS A 105 -13.58 -2.87 10.48
N SER A 106 -12.28 -3.04 10.24
CA SER A 106 -11.59 -4.29 10.53
C SER A 106 -11.27 -4.42 12.02
N ASP A 107 -11.31 -5.65 12.50
CA ASP A 107 -10.83 -6.05 13.81
C ASP A 107 -9.32 -6.36 13.72
N PHE A 108 -8.50 -5.48 14.31
CA PHE A 108 -7.06 -5.61 14.39
C PHE A 108 -6.57 -5.10 15.73
N ASP A 109 -5.49 -5.70 16.23
CA ASP A 109 -4.89 -5.34 17.51
C ASP A 109 -3.91 -4.17 17.35
N ILE A 110 -3.13 -4.18 16.26
CA ILE A 110 -2.09 -3.17 15.99
C ILE A 110 -2.24 -2.66 14.55
N PHE A 111 -2.19 -1.34 14.38
CA PHE A 111 -1.99 -0.72 13.07
C PHE A 111 -0.52 -0.35 12.91
N HIS A 112 0.09 -0.73 11.79
CA HIS A 112 1.49 -0.47 11.51
C HIS A 112 1.64 0.32 10.18
N PRO A 113 2.01 1.61 10.23
CA PRO A 113 2.33 2.36 9.02
C PRO A 113 3.64 1.87 8.41
N THR A 114 3.72 1.81 7.09
CA THR A 114 4.93 1.37 6.36
C THR A 114 5.80 2.54 5.91
N TYR A 115 5.37 3.78 6.13
CA TYR A 115 6.12 4.98 5.77
C TYR A 115 5.66 6.22 6.55
N TYR A 116 6.22 7.38 6.20
CA TYR A 116 6.15 8.59 7.01
C TYR A 116 4.85 9.44 6.88
N ASP A 117 3.92 9.20 5.94
CA ASP A 117 2.67 9.99 5.86
C ASP A 117 1.79 9.69 7.10
N PRO A 118 1.50 10.69 7.96
CA PRO A 118 0.74 10.50 9.19
C PRO A 118 -0.79 10.51 9.02
N TYR A 119 -1.33 10.30 7.81
CA TYR A 119 -2.77 10.37 7.52
C TYR A 119 -3.66 9.56 8.49
N PHE A 120 -3.16 8.43 8.97
CA PHE A 120 -3.86 7.50 9.85
C PHE A 120 -4.06 8.04 11.28
N ILE A 121 -3.24 9.00 11.74
CA ILE A 121 -3.29 9.52 13.13
C ILE A 121 -4.68 10.04 13.48
N LYS A 122 -5.29 10.85 12.59
CA LYS A 122 -6.62 11.42 12.81
C LYS A 122 -7.72 10.35 12.84
N ILE A 123 -7.51 9.23 12.17
CA ILE A 123 -8.49 8.16 12.00
C ILE A 123 -8.45 7.23 13.21
N LEU A 124 -7.25 6.84 13.65
CA LEU A 124 -7.06 5.99 14.83
C LEU A 124 -7.49 6.66 16.13
N LYS A 125 -7.25 7.98 16.28
CA LYS A 125 -7.75 8.74 17.44
C LYS A 125 -9.27 8.62 17.63
N LYS A 126 -10.03 8.50 16.54
CA LYS A 126 -11.48 8.30 16.60
C LYS A 126 -11.87 6.87 17.02
N LYS A 127 -10.97 5.89 16.86
CA LYS A 127 -11.23 4.47 17.14
C LYS A 127 -10.72 4.00 18.51
N ARG A 128 -9.82 4.74 19.18
CA ARG A 128 -9.15 4.34 20.44
C ARG A 128 -8.30 3.06 20.34
N ASN A 129 -7.70 2.76 19.17
CA ASN A 129 -6.77 1.63 19.02
C ASN A 129 -5.32 2.06 19.31
N PRO A 130 -4.49 1.17 19.92
CA PRO A 130 -3.06 1.43 20.13
C PRO A 130 -2.27 1.53 18.81
N MET A 131 -1.19 2.31 18.82
CA MET A 131 -0.31 2.62 17.66
C MET A 131 1.13 2.22 18.02
N PHE A 132 1.83 1.54 17.12
CA PHE A 132 3.25 1.18 17.24
C PHE A 132 3.98 1.31 15.90
#